data_AF-A0A7C0X0P3-F1
#
_entry.id   AF-A0A7C0X0P3-F1
#
_cell.length_a   1.000
_cell.length_b   1.000
_cell.length_c   1.000
_cell.angle_alpha   90.00
_cell.angle_beta   90.00
_cell.angle_gamma   90.00
#
_symmetry.space_group_name_H-M   'P 1'
#
loop_
_entity.id
_entity.type
_entity.pdbx_description
1 polymer ?
#
loop_
_entity_poly.entity_id
_entity_poly.type
_entity_poly.pdbx_seq_one_letter_code
_entity_poly.pdbx_strand_id
1 'polypeptide(L)'
;MKSSDPAVCRPGCILFCPCCHGRNGKGAENGILIKGGEVLERAHRIDTVVFDKTGTLTEGEPEVVDILGFDHDEREVLGLAASAEIRSEHPLADAIIKHAKSEGVEIKEPERFEALPGMGVKAEIQEEEILLGNRRLMKEMGVDISGLEGSISRLEEEGKTVMIVAFKRRATGLLALSDRLKAYAGDAVLELKKGALIS
;
A
#
# COMPACT_ATOMS: atom_id res chain seq x y z
N MET A 1 -2.00 -34.61 57.39
CA MET A 1 -1.34 -33.61 56.53
C MET A 1 -2.04 -33.59 55.18
N LYS A 2 -2.62 -32.42 54.85
CA LYS A 2 -3.03 -31.89 53.54
C LYS A 2 -3.93 -32.74 52.63
N SER A 3 -5.23 -32.48 52.75
CA SER A 3 -6.23 -32.55 51.68
C SER A 3 -6.06 -31.35 50.75
N SER A 4 -5.89 -31.61 49.46
CA SER A 4 -5.81 -30.63 48.37
C SER A 4 -7.19 -30.48 47.74
N ASP A 5 -7.85 -29.34 47.97
CA ASP A 5 -9.05 -28.92 47.25
C ASP A 5 -8.71 -27.79 46.28
N PRO A 6 -9.12 -27.85 45.00
CA PRO A 6 -8.92 -26.78 44.04
C PRO A 6 -9.89 -25.61 44.32
N ALA A 7 -9.32 -24.41 44.34
CA ALA A 7 -9.97 -23.17 44.71
C ALA A 7 -11.24 -22.86 43.88
N VAL A 8 -12.40 -22.91 44.53
CA VAL A 8 -13.67 -22.39 44.00
C VAL A 8 -13.71 -20.87 44.18
N CYS A 9 -13.88 -20.14 43.08
CA CYS A 9 -13.99 -18.68 43.06
C CYS A 9 -15.36 -18.26 43.62
N ARG A 10 -15.41 -17.44 44.68
CA ARG A 10 -16.66 -16.88 45.22
C ARG A 10 -16.95 -15.50 44.64
N PRO A 11 -18.22 -15.14 44.38
CA PRO A 11 -18.59 -13.82 43.89
C PRO A 11 -18.49 -12.79 45.03
N GLY A 12 -17.56 -11.83 44.92
CA GLY A 12 -17.43 -10.71 45.86
C GLY A 12 -16.05 -10.05 46.02
N CYS A 13 -14.96 -10.66 45.56
CA CYS A 13 -13.62 -10.06 45.68
C CYS A 13 -13.23 -9.24 44.44
N ILE A 14 -13.40 -7.92 44.49
CA ILE A 14 -13.10 -7.01 43.37
C ILE A 14 -11.63 -6.54 43.34
N LEU A 15 -10.82 -6.68 44.40
CA LEU A 15 -9.54 -5.94 44.43
C LEU A 15 -8.22 -6.70 44.36
N PHE A 16 -8.13 -8.01 44.54
CA PHE A 16 -6.82 -8.69 44.49
C PHE A 16 -6.96 -10.16 44.10
N CYS A 17 -7.23 -10.43 42.82
CA CYS A 17 -7.15 -11.79 42.27
C CYS A 17 -6.03 -11.87 41.22
N PRO A 18 -4.96 -12.65 41.46
CA PRO A 18 -3.88 -12.85 40.49
C PRO A 18 -4.36 -13.54 39.20
N CYS A 19 -5.53 -14.18 39.21
CA CYS A 19 -6.11 -14.85 38.05
C CYS A 19 -6.57 -13.89 36.93
N CYS A 20 -6.80 -12.61 37.22
CA CYS A 20 -7.25 -11.64 36.21
C CYS A 20 -6.12 -10.99 35.40
N HIS A 21 -4.86 -11.07 35.86
CA HIS A 21 -3.72 -10.51 35.12
C HIS A 21 -3.22 -11.43 33.99
N GLY A 22 -3.65 -12.69 34.00
CA GLY A 22 -3.28 -13.71 33.01
C GLY A 22 -4.41 -14.07 32.05
N ARG A 23 -5.33 -13.14 31.75
CA ARG A 23 -6.25 -13.36 30.63
C ARG A 23 -5.53 -12.88 29.37
N ASN A 24 -4.73 -13.76 28.77
CA ASN A 24 -4.62 -13.76 27.32
C ASN A 24 -6.06 -13.85 26.82
N GLY A 25 -6.64 -12.70 26.49
CA GLY A 25 -8.03 -12.65 26.04
C GLY A 25 -8.12 -13.51 24.78
N LYS A 26 -9.21 -14.26 24.61
CA LYS A 26 -9.47 -15.00 23.36
C LYS A 26 -9.20 -14.15 22.11
N GLY A 27 -9.37 -12.83 22.18
CA GLY A 27 -8.96 -11.90 21.11
C GLY A 27 -7.48 -12.02 20.74
N ALA A 28 -6.56 -12.03 21.70
CA ALA A 28 -5.11 -12.15 21.44
C ALA A 28 -4.74 -13.51 20.85
N GLU A 29 -5.44 -14.59 21.23
CA GLU A 29 -5.29 -15.93 20.61
C GLU A 29 -5.77 -15.94 19.14
N ASN A 30 -6.64 -15.00 18.76
CA ASN A 30 -7.12 -14.78 17.39
C ASN A 30 -6.43 -13.59 16.70
N GLY A 31 -5.30 -13.10 17.23
CA GLY A 31 -4.54 -11.99 16.63
C GLY A 31 -5.15 -10.59 16.82
N ILE A 32 -6.19 -10.44 17.64
CA ILE A 32 -6.88 -9.19 17.93
C ILE A 32 -6.38 -8.61 19.25
N LEU A 33 -5.60 -7.53 19.19
CA LEU A 33 -5.11 -6.83 20.36
C LEU A 33 -6.08 -5.73 20.81
N ILE A 34 -6.75 -5.92 21.95
CA ILE A 34 -7.71 -4.95 22.50
C ILE A 34 -7.08 -4.27 23.72
N LYS A 35 -6.82 -2.96 23.61
CA LYS A 35 -6.24 -2.16 24.71
C LYS A 35 -7.33 -1.56 25.59
N GLY A 36 -7.74 -2.31 26.62
CA GLY A 36 -8.68 -1.87 27.66
C GLY A 36 -10.09 -2.44 27.51
N GLY A 37 -10.79 -2.62 28.64
CA GLY A 37 -12.14 -3.22 28.68
C GLY A 37 -13.24 -2.35 28.06
N GLU A 38 -13.09 -1.02 28.13
CA GLU A 38 -14.05 -0.07 27.54
C GLU A 38 -14.11 -0.16 26.00
N VAL A 39 -13.01 -0.54 25.35
CA VAL A 39 -12.94 -0.73 23.90
C VAL A 39 -13.79 -1.93 23.46
N LEU A 40 -13.84 -2.97 24.30
CA LEU A 40 -14.60 -4.19 24.03
C LEU A 40 -16.11 -3.93 24.09
N GLU A 41 -16.56 -3.10 25.02
CA GLU A 41 -17.97 -2.69 25.09
C GLU A 41 -18.39 -1.75 23.97
N ARG A 42 -17.48 -0.85 23.54
CA ARG A 42 -17.73 0.03 22.39
C ARG A 42 -17.75 -0.73 21.07
N ALA A 43 -16.89 -1.73 20.90
CA ALA A 43 -16.81 -2.55 19.70
C ALA A 43 -18.14 -3.25 19.36
N HIS A 44 -18.91 -3.65 20.38
CA HIS A 44 -20.23 -4.26 20.17
C HIS A 44 -21.27 -3.29 19.58
N ARG A 45 -21.06 -1.97 19.71
CA ARG A 45 -21.96 -0.93 19.23
C ARG A 45 -21.48 -0.26 17.94
N ILE A 46 -20.40 -0.76 17.34
CA ILE A 46 -19.95 -0.24 16.05
C ILE A 46 -20.93 -0.73 14.99
N ASP A 47 -21.37 0.16 14.11
CA ASP A 47 -22.28 -0.11 13.00
C ASP A 47 -21.68 0.27 11.63
N THR A 48 -20.55 1.00 11.65
CA THR A 48 -19.81 1.38 10.45
C THR A 48 -18.32 1.15 10.66
N VAL A 49 -17.68 0.41 9.75
CA VAL A 49 -16.22 0.20 9.73
C VAL A 49 -15.64 0.82 8.47
N VAL A 50 -14.70 1.75 8.65
CA VAL A 50 -13.94 2.36 7.55
C VAL A 50 -12.56 1.70 7.51
N PHE A 51 -12.24 1.06 6.39
CA PHE A 51 -10.93 0.45 6.17
C PHE A 51 -10.04 1.39 5.38
N ASP A 52 -8.80 1.59 5.85
CA ASP A 52 -7.77 2.22 5.05
C ASP A 52 -7.17 1.19 4.07
N LYS A 53 -7.09 1.53 2.78
CA LYS A 53 -6.78 0.56 1.70
C LYS A 53 -5.38 -0.03 1.88
N THR A 54 -4.38 0.83 2.11
CA THR A 54 -2.97 0.45 2.18
C THR A 54 -2.67 -0.27 3.50
N GLY A 55 -2.22 -1.52 3.43
CA GLY A 55 -1.80 -2.31 4.60
C GLY A 55 -2.93 -2.96 5.41
N THR A 56 -4.20 -2.52 5.25
CA THR A 56 -5.35 -3.19 5.88
C THR A 56 -5.96 -4.24 4.96
N LEU A 57 -6.42 -3.84 3.77
CA LEU A 57 -7.03 -4.74 2.78
C LEU A 57 -6.02 -5.31 1.79
N THR A 58 -4.90 -4.63 1.60
CA THR A 58 -3.81 -5.07 0.73
C THR A 58 -2.65 -5.63 1.52
N GLU A 59 -1.82 -6.44 0.88
CA GLU A 59 -0.58 -6.96 1.46
C GLU A 59 0.41 -5.81 1.76
N GLY A 60 0.21 -4.65 1.13
CA GLY A 60 1.10 -3.49 1.27
C GLY A 60 2.36 -3.61 0.43
N GLU A 61 2.39 -4.59 -0.47
CA GLU A 61 3.46 -4.82 -1.45
C GLU A 61 2.89 -4.53 -2.85
N PRO A 62 3.00 -3.28 -3.33
CA PRO A 62 2.63 -2.97 -4.70
C PRO A 62 3.52 -3.76 -5.68
N GLU A 63 2.94 -4.18 -6.79
CA GLU A 63 3.63 -4.86 -7.88
C GLU A 63 3.38 -4.11 -9.19
N VAL A 64 4.41 -4.05 -10.03
CA VAL A 64 4.27 -3.54 -11.41
C VAL A 64 3.51 -4.59 -12.21
N VAL A 65 2.35 -4.21 -12.75
CA VAL A 65 1.46 -5.14 -13.49
C VAL A 65 1.45 -4.88 -14.98
N ASP A 66 1.53 -3.61 -15.39
CA ASP A 66 1.57 -3.23 -16.80
C ASP A 66 2.60 -2.14 -17.03
N ILE A 67 3.30 -2.23 -18.16
CA ILE A 67 4.21 -1.22 -18.66
C ILE A 67 3.79 -0.94 -20.08
N LEU A 68 3.50 0.32 -20.40
CA LEU A 68 3.11 0.74 -21.74
C LEU A 68 4.17 1.71 -22.25
N GLY A 69 4.92 1.28 -23.25
CA GLY A 69 5.81 2.14 -24.03
C GLY A 69 5.08 2.78 -25.21
N PHE A 70 5.33 4.06 -25.47
CA PHE A 70 4.78 4.76 -26.65
C PHE A 70 5.87 5.06 -27.67
N ASP A 71 6.87 5.84 -27.24
CA ASP A 71 8.05 6.19 -28.04
C ASP A 71 9.28 5.32 -27.69
N HIS A 72 9.17 4.51 -26.64
CA HIS A 72 10.24 3.72 -26.06
C HIS A 72 9.76 2.30 -25.79
N ASP A 73 10.69 1.34 -25.80
CA ASP A 73 10.38 -0.03 -25.38
C ASP A 73 10.04 -0.10 -23.89
N GLU A 74 9.20 -1.05 -23.50
CA GLU A 74 8.77 -1.24 -22.11
C GLU A 74 9.96 -1.38 -21.14
N ARG A 75 11.04 -2.03 -21.58
CA ARG A 75 12.27 -2.18 -20.76
C ARG A 75 13.00 -0.86 -20.56
N GLU A 76 12.98 0.04 -21.55
CA GLU A 76 13.57 1.38 -21.42
C GLU A 76 12.74 2.24 -20.47
N VAL A 77 11.41 2.19 -20.61
CA VAL A 77 10.46 2.86 -19.70
C VAL A 77 10.67 2.40 -18.26
N LEU A 78 10.81 1.08 -18.05
CA LEU A 78 11.10 0.50 -16.73
C LEU A 78 12.45 0.98 -16.18
N GLY A 79 13.49 1.01 -17.02
CA GLY A 79 14.82 1.49 -16.64
C GLY A 79 14.81 2.96 -16.22
N LEU A 80 14.13 3.82 -16.98
CA LEU A 80 13.96 5.23 -16.65
C LEU A 80 13.20 5.42 -15.34
N ALA A 81 12.09 4.71 -15.16
CA ALA A 81 11.29 4.79 -13.93
C ALA A 81 12.08 4.32 -12.70
N ALA A 82 12.76 3.17 -12.80
CA ALA A 82 13.57 2.63 -11.72
C ALA A 82 14.75 3.54 -11.36
N SER A 83 15.37 4.15 -12.38
CA SER A 83 16.48 5.09 -12.17
C SER A 83 16.01 6.39 -11.51
N ALA A 84 14.80 6.85 -11.82
CA ALA A 84 14.21 8.02 -11.17
C ALA A 84 13.83 7.77 -9.70
N GLU A 85 13.40 6.54 -9.36
CA GLU A 85 12.92 6.18 -8.01
C GLU A 85 13.99 5.54 -7.11
N ILE A 86 15.22 5.28 -7.59
CA ILE A 86 16.25 4.57 -6.81
C ILE A 86 16.62 5.24 -5.48
N ARG A 87 16.35 6.55 -5.33
CA ARG A 87 16.58 7.34 -4.10
C ARG A 87 15.31 7.60 -3.28
N SER A 88 14.18 7.04 -3.68
CA SER A 88 12.88 7.21 -3.06
C SER A 88 12.63 6.10 -2.04
N GLU A 89 12.06 6.45 -0.88
CA GLU A 89 11.72 5.49 0.19
C GLU A 89 10.24 5.04 0.12
N HIS A 90 9.55 5.34 -0.98
CA HIS A 90 8.15 4.98 -1.13
C HIS A 90 7.99 3.48 -1.47
N PRO A 91 6.98 2.78 -0.94
CA PRO A 91 6.72 1.37 -1.29
C PRO A 91 6.56 1.12 -2.80
N LEU A 92 6.07 2.12 -3.55
CA LEU A 92 5.97 2.06 -5.01
C LEU A 92 7.36 2.04 -5.68
N ALA A 93 8.34 2.75 -5.13
CA ALA A 93 9.71 2.77 -5.62
C ALA A 93 10.33 1.37 -5.52
N ASP A 94 10.18 0.73 -4.36
CA ASP A 94 10.68 -0.62 -4.12
C ASP A 94 10.10 -1.63 -5.12
N ALA A 95 8.80 -1.52 -5.44
CA ALA A 95 8.13 -2.35 -6.44
C ALA A 95 8.77 -2.21 -7.84
N ILE A 96 9.00 -0.97 -8.27
CA ILE A 96 9.59 -0.65 -9.58
C ILE A 96 11.03 -1.16 -9.63
N ILE A 97 11.84 -0.90 -8.60
CA ILE A 97 13.23 -1.32 -8.52
C ILE A 97 13.34 -2.85 -8.51
N LYS A 98 12.48 -3.53 -7.76
CA LYS A 98 12.44 -5.00 -7.70
C LYS A 98 12.10 -5.59 -9.07
N HIS A 99 11.10 -5.03 -9.76
CA HIS A 99 10.72 -5.47 -11.10
C HIS A 99 11.81 -5.20 -12.15
N ALA A 100 12.45 -4.03 -12.11
CA ALA A 100 13.58 -3.72 -12.99
C ALA A 100 14.75 -4.68 -12.80
N LYS A 101 15.07 -5.02 -11.54
CA LYS A 101 16.12 -6.00 -11.21
C LYS A 101 15.77 -7.42 -11.71
N SER A 102 14.51 -7.86 -11.59
CA SER A 102 14.11 -9.19 -12.09
C SER A 102 14.17 -9.28 -13.61
N GLU A 103 13.85 -8.19 -14.30
CA GLU A 103 13.93 -8.10 -15.77
C GLU A 103 15.36 -7.85 -16.29
N GLY A 104 16.35 -7.74 -15.39
CA GLY A 104 17.75 -7.50 -15.73
C GLY A 104 17.98 -6.15 -16.43
N VAL A 105 17.13 -5.16 -16.15
CA VAL A 105 17.23 -3.81 -16.71
C VAL A 105 18.30 -3.03 -15.95
N GLU A 106 19.11 -2.28 -16.67
CA GLU A 106 20.13 -1.41 -16.08
C GLU A 106 19.45 -0.24 -15.34
N ILE A 107 19.79 -0.07 -14.06
CA ILE A 107 19.34 1.05 -13.24
C ILE A 107 20.51 2.00 -13.07
N LYS A 108 20.32 3.25 -13.48
CA LYS A 108 21.32 4.32 -13.36
C LYS A 108 21.02 5.15 -12.13
N GLU A 109 22.06 5.53 -11.40
CA GLU A 109 21.89 6.40 -10.24
C GLU A 109 21.81 7.87 -10.71
N PRO A 110 20.79 8.63 -10.28
CA PRO A 110 20.64 10.01 -10.69
C PRO A 110 21.59 10.95 -9.94
N GLU A 111 22.13 11.91 -10.69
CA GLU A 111 22.99 12.98 -10.18
C GLU A 111 22.19 13.94 -9.30
N ARG A 112 20.95 14.22 -9.70
CA ARG A 112 19.98 15.00 -8.92
C ARG A 112 18.69 14.23 -8.76
N PHE A 113 18.11 14.33 -7.58
CA PHE A 113 16.83 13.74 -7.24
C PHE A 113 16.03 14.74 -6.41
N GLU A 114 14.76 14.89 -6.75
CA GLU A 114 13.80 15.74 -6.06
C GLU A 114 12.48 14.97 -5.93
N ALA A 115 12.09 14.68 -4.69
CA ALA A 115 10.77 14.15 -4.40
C ALA A 115 9.75 15.29 -4.35
N LEU A 116 8.64 15.14 -5.07
CA LEU A 116 7.56 16.12 -5.18
C LEU A 116 6.29 15.54 -4.52
N PRO A 117 6.03 15.87 -3.24
CA PRO A 117 4.96 15.24 -2.47
C PRO A 117 3.59 15.34 -3.14
N GLY A 118 2.92 14.19 -3.29
CA GLY A 118 1.60 14.11 -3.92
C GLY A 118 1.62 14.27 -5.45
N MET A 119 2.78 14.35 -6.08
CA MET A 119 2.95 14.50 -7.52
C MET A 119 3.82 13.41 -8.13
N GLY A 120 4.95 13.08 -7.50
CA GLY A 120 5.88 12.06 -7.96
C GLY A 120 7.33 12.43 -7.64
N VAL A 121 8.24 12.08 -8.54
CA VAL A 121 9.67 12.39 -8.42
C VAL A 121 10.21 12.98 -9.71
N LYS A 122 11.27 13.76 -9.55
CA LYS A 122 12.07 14.33 -10.62
C LYS A 122 13.52 13.90 -10.42
N ALA A 123 14.16 13.42 -11.46
CA ALA A 123 15.53 12.96 -11.44
C ALA A 123 16.32 13.47 -12.66
N GLU A 124 17.63 13.53 -12.53
CA GLU A 124 18.54 13.95 -13.61
C GLU A 124 19.67 12.93 -13.74
N ILE A 125 19.87 12.42 -14.96
CA ILE A 125 20.91 11.43 -15.29
C ILE A 125 21.65 11.92 -16.52
N GLN A 126 22.96 12.16 -16.43
CA GLN A 126 23.77 12.62 -17.56
C GLN A 126 23.20 13.92 -18.19
N GLU A 127 22.80 14.88 -17.34
CA GLU A 127 22.12 16.14 -17.73
C GLU A 127 20.72 15.98 -18.34
N GLU A 128 20.18 14.75 -18.39
CA GLU A 128 18.87 14.46 -18.95
C GLU A 128 17.80 14.34 -17.85
N GLU A 129 16.73 15.10 -18.00
CA GLU A 129 15.61 15.15 -17.04
C GLU A 129 14.67 13.95 -17.22
N ILE A 130 14.41 13.26 -16.11
CA ILE A 130 13.42 12.19 -15.97
C ILE A 130 12.36 12.66 -14.98
N LEU A 131 11.10 12.52 -15.36
CA LEU A 131 9.94 12.79 -14.51
C LEU A 131 9.14 11.50 -14.37
N LEU A 132 8.76 11.18 -13.15
CA LEU A 132 7.90 10.05 -12.87
C LEU A 132 6.80 10.48 -11.91
N GLY A 133 5.54 10.40 -12.32
CA GLY A 133 4.45 10.84 -11.44
C GLY A 133 3.08 10.90 -12.09
N ASN A 134 2.18 11.67 -11.48
CA ASN A 134 0.80 11.79 -11.92
C ASN A 134 0.59 12.93 -12.95
N ARG A 135 -0.66 13.09 -13.39
CA ARG A 135 -1.06 14.13 -14.36
C ARG A 135 -0.71 15.55 -13.90
N ARG A 136 -0.72 15.80 -12.59
CA ARG A 136 -0.41 17.12 -12.04
C ARG A 136 1.07 17.45 -12.24
N LEU A 137 1.98 16.51 -11.97
CA LEU A 137 3.40 16.67 -12.25
C LEU A 137 3.64 17.00 -13.73
N MET A 138 3.03 16.21 -14.62
CA MET A 138 3.20 16.36 -16.07
C MET A 138 2.72 17.73 -16.54
N LYS A 139 1.57 18.19 -16.04
CA LYS A 139 1.05 19.53 -16.34
C LYS A 139 1.94 20.65 -15.81
N GLU A 140 2.44 20.55 -14.58
CA GLU A 140 3.33 21.56 -14.00
C GLU A 140 4.67 21.64 -14.75
N MET A 141 5.18 20.51 -15.25
CA MET A 141 6.40 20.45 -16.05
C MET A 141 6.16 20.70 -17.56
N GLY A 142 4.92 20.93 -17.99
CA GLY A 142 4.57 21.21 -19.38
C GLY A 142 4.79 20.03 -20.33
N VAL A 143 4.63 18.79 -19.83
CA VAL A 143 4.66 17.57 -20.64
C VAL A 143 3.27 17.32 -21.22
N ASP A 144 3.20 17.14 -22.53
CA ASP A 144 1.94 16.79 -23.21
C ASP A 144 1.60 15.31 -22.97
N ILE A 145 0.40 15.07 -22.42
CA ILE A 145 -0.14 13.73 -22.14
C ILE A 145 -1.46 13.47 -22.89
N SER A 146 -1.84 14.34 -23.83
CA SER A 146 -3.13 14.28 -24.54
C SER A 146 -3.39 12.92 -25.19
N GLY A 147 -2.36 12.31 -25.78
CA GLY A 147 -2.43 10.98 -26.41
C GLY A 147 -2.48 9.80 -25.43
N LEU A 148 -2.18 10.04 -24.15
CA LEU A 148 -2.08 9.01 -23.11
C LEU A 148 -3.32 8.94 -22.23
N GLU A 149 -4.12 10.00 -22.20
CA GLU A 149 -5.25 10.16 -21.27
C GLU A 149 -6.25 8.99 -21.32
N GLY A 150 -6.49 8.42 -22.51
CA GLY A 150 -7.36 7.26 -22.66
C GLY A 150 -6.81 5.99 -22.00
N SER A 151 -5.51 5.73 -22.18
CA SER A 151 -4.83 4.58 -21.56
C SER A 151 -4.71 4.75 -20.04
N ILE A 152 -4.40 5.97 -19.58
CA ILE A 152 -4.33 6.30 -18.15
C ILE A 152 -5.70 6.06 -17.51
N SER A 153 -6.76 6.62 -18.09
CA SER A 153 -8.12 6.50 -17.54
C SER A 153 -8.57 5.04 -17.47
N ARG A 154 -8.30 4.25 -18.52
CA ARG A 154 -8.62 2.82 -18.54
C ARG A 154 -7.94 2.05 -17.41
N LEU A 155 -6.64 2.27 -17.21
CA LEU A 155 -5.87 1.56 -16.17
C LEU A 155 -6.31 1.98 -14.76
N GLU A 156 -6.66 3.26 -14.56
CA GLU A 156 -7.22 3.75 -13.30
C GLU A 156 -8.61 3.16 -13.02
N GLU A 157 -9.47 3.01 -14.05
CA GLU A 157 -10.77 2.34 -13.94
C GLU A 157 -10.64 0.86 -13.55
N GLU A 158 -9.56 0.20 -13.97
CA GLU A 158 -9.19 -1.16 -13.55
C GLU A 158 -8.66 -1.20 -12.09
N GLY A 159 -8.61 -0.05 -11.40
CA GLY A 159 -8.20 0.05 -10.00
C GLY A 159 -6.68 0.08 -9.79
N LYS A 160 -5.91 0.26 -10.87
CA LYS A 160 -4.44 0.33 -10.85
C LYS A 160 -3.99 1.77 -10.59
N THR A 161 -2.85 1.90 -9.92
CA THR A 161 -2.16 3.18 -9.75
C THR A 161 -1.27 3.42 -10.96
N VAL A 162 -1.56 4.45 -11.74
CA VAL A 162 -0.80 4.77 -12.96
C VAL A 162 0.23 5.86 -12.68
N MET A 163 1.48 5.59 -13.04
CA MET A 163 2.58 6.55 -13.05
C MET A 163 2.98 6.84 -14.50
N ILE A 164 3.11 8.11 -14.84
CA ILE A 164 3.53 8.57 -16.15
C ILE A 164 5.05 8.74 -16.10
N VAL A 165 5.75 8.12 -17.05
CA VAL A 165 7.19 8.29 -17.25
C VAL A 165 7.39 9.32 -18.35
N ALA A 166 8.19 10.34 -18.07
CA ALA A 166 8.62 11.29 -19.07
C ALA A 166 10.13 11.46 -19.05
N PHE A 167 10.71 11.55 -20.25
CA PHE A 167 12.12 11.74 -20.49
C PHE A 167 12.30 12.93 -21.43
N LYS A 168 13.25 13.83 -21.16
CA LYS A 168 13.47 15.02 -21.99
C LYS A 168 12.19 15.85 -22.22
N ARG A 169 11.35 15.94 -21.18
CA ARG A 169 10.04 16.62 -21.19
C ARG A 169 9.01 16.05 -22.19
N ARG A 170 9.16 14.79 -22.59
CA ARG A 170 8.18 14.05 -23.38
C ARG A 170 7.72 12.83 -22.62
N ALA A 171 6.43 12.54 -22.65
CA ALA A 171 5.91 11.32 -22.04
C ALA A 171 6.35 10.12 -22.88
N THR A 172 7.13 9.22 -22.27
CA THR A 172 7.72 8.05 -22.93
C THR A 172 6.92 6.78 -22.67
N GLY A 173 6.25 6.71 -21.53
CA GLY A 173 5.55 5.51 -21.10
C GLY A 173 4.60 5.72 -19.93
N LEU A 174 3.81 4.68 -19.65
CA LEU A 174 3.03 4.53 -18.44
C LEU A 174 3.49 3.28 -17.70
N LEU A 175 3.45 3.35 -16.37
CA LEU A 175 3.75 2.25 -15.49
C LEU A 175 2.58 2.08 -14.53
N ALA A 176 1.91 0.94 -14.58
CA ALA A 176 0.76 0.63 -13.75
C ALA A 176 1.20 -0.28 -12.60
N LEU A 177 0.91 0.16 -11.39
CA LEU A 177 1.12 -0.62 -10.18
C LEU A 177 -0.24 -1.08 -9.63
N SER A 178 -0.29 -2.30 -9.14
CA SER A 178 -1.43 -2.82 -8.40
C SER A 178 -0.96 -3.30 -7.05
N ASP A 179 -1.76 -3.04 -6.02
CA ASP A 179 -1.51 -3.57 -4.69
C ASP A 179 -2.29 -4.87 -4.54
N ARG A 180 -1.60 -5.97 -4.21
CA ARG A 180 -2.26 -7.26 -4.03
C ARG A 180 -3.22 -7.17 -2.86
N LEU A 181 -4.50 -7.47 -3.11
CA LEU A 181 -5.46 -7.68 -2.03
C LEU A 181 -5.03 -8.93 -1.25
N LYS A 182 -5.10 -8.85 0.08
CA LYS A 182 -4.95 -10.04 0.93
C LYS A 182 -6.00 -11.07 0.51
N ALA A 183 -5.61 -12.35 0.44
CA ALA A 183 -6.52 -13.44 0.04
C ALA A 183 -7.83 -13.48 0.86
N TYR A 184 -7.77 -13.07 2.13
CA TYR A 184 -8.89 -13.00 3.06
C TYR A 184 -9.65 -11.67 3.06
N ALA A 185 -9.21 -10.64 2.31
CA ALA A 185 -9.85 -9.33 2.30
C ALA A 185 -11.28 -9.40 1.75
N GLY A 186 -11.50 -10.23 0.71
CA GLY A 186 -12.83 -10.47 0.15
C GLY A 186 -13.77 -11.15 1.15
N ASP A 187 -13.29 -12.20 1.82
CA ASP A 187 -14.06 -12.93 2.82
C ASP A 187 -14.36 -12.07 4.05
N ALA A 188 -13.40 -11.27 4.51
CA ALA A 188 -13.58 -10.36 5.64
C ALA A 188 -14.67 -9.30 5.38
N VAL A 189 -14.70 -8.71 4.17
CA VAL A 189 -15.76 -7.76 3.79
C VAL A 189 -17.12 -8.46 3.69
N LEU A 190 -17.15 -9.69 3.16
CA LEU A 190 -18.38 -10.49 3.07
C LEU A 190 -18.94 -10.88 4.44
N GLU A 191 -18.09 -11.27 5.39
CA GLU A 191 -18.51 -11.59 6.76
C GLU A 191 -19.04 -10.36 7.50
N LEU A 192 -18.41 -9.19 7.32
CA LEU A 192 -18.88 -7.95 7.94
C LEU A 192 -20.19 -7.44 7.33
N LYS A 193 -20.40 -7.65 6.02
CA LYS A 193 -21.71 -7.39 5.36
C LYS A 193 -22.80 -8.32 5.87
N LYS A 194 -22.50 -9.62 6.06
CA LYS A 194 -23.45 -10.59 6.63
C LYS A 194 -23.79 -10.27 8.09
N GLY A 195 -22.88 -9.66 8.83
CA GLY A 195 -23.08 -9.19 10.20
C GLY A 195 -23.81 -7.85 10.34
N ALA A 196 -24.23 -7.21 9.23
CA ALA A 196 -24.89 -5.90 9.18
C ALA A 196 -24.06 -4.72 9.73
N LEU A 197 -22.73 -4.81 9.65
CA LEU A 197 -21.78 -3.80 10.17
C LEU A 197 -21.23 -2.84 9.09
N ILE A 198 -21.59 -3.04 7.82
CA ILE A 198 -21.16 -2.21 6.70
C ILE A 198 -22.29 -2.21 5.67
N SER A 199 -22.81 -1.02 5.34
CA SER A 199 -23.80 -0.79 4.27
C SER A 199 -23.15 -0.71 2.90
#